data_AF-A0A7C5SN44-F1
#
_entry.id   AF-A0A7C5SN44-F1
#
_cell.length_a   1.000
_cell.length_b   1.000
_cell.length_c   1.000
_cell.angle_alpha   90.00
_cell.angle_beta   90.00
_cell.angle_gamma   90.00
#
_symmetry.space_group_name_H-M   'P 1'
#
loop_
_entity.id
_entity.type
_entity.pdbx_description
1 polymer ?
#
loop_
_entity_poly.entity_id
_entity_poly.type
_entity_poly.pdbx_seq_one_letter_code
_entity_poly.pdbx_strand_id
1 'polypeptide(L)'
;MSEETQPLEIAESELLTGLAKLLVLVYLGKKRKVDVIKAGLGSSTLYYNLLKGVQFGYVIVRENEIELTEKGKAIAKILYSALREIEKTEKSTS
;
A
#
# COMPACT_ATOMS: atom_id res chain seq x y z
N MET A 1 -18.43 -9.65 -33.39
CA MET A 1 -17.79 -8.41 -32.91
C MET A 1 -16.86 -8.82 -31.78
N SER A 2 -15.57 -8.92 -32.07
CA SER A 2 -14.54 -9.16 -31.06
C SER A 2 -14.41 -7.90 -30.22
N GLU A 3 -14.61 -8.00 -28.91
CA GLU A 3 -14.20 -6.95 -27.99
C GLU A 3 -12.69 -6.77 -28.17
N GLU A 4 -12.30 -5.66 -28.79
CA GLU A 4 -10.92 -5.21 -28.78
C GLU A 4 -10.58 -4.93 -27.32
N THR A 5 -9.93 -5.89 -26.68
CA THR A 5 -9.25 -5.69 -25.39
C THR A 5 -8.25 -4.57 -25.62
N GLN A 6 -8.64 -3.33 -25.32
CA GLN A 6 -7.70 -2.22 -25.29
C GLN A 6 -6.54 -2.68 -24.43
N PRO A 7 -5.27 -2.52 -24.88
CA PRO A 7 -4.15 -2.83 -24.02
C PRO A 7 -4.36 -2.03 -22.75
N LEU A 8 -4.46 -2.73 -21.61
CA LEU A 8 -4.39 -2.11 -20.29
C LEU A 8 -3.16 -1.23 -20.36
N GLU A 9 -3.34 0.09 -20.47
CA GLU A 9 -2.26 1.03 -20.25
C GLU A 9 -1.62 0.51 -18.96
N ILE A 10 -0.35 0.12 -19.04
CA ILE A 10 0.41 -0.23 -17.84
C ILE A 10 0.42 1.08 -17.08
N ALA A 11 -0.60 1.28 -16.26
CA ALA A 11 -0.67 2.41 -15.39
C ALA A 11 0.58 2.22 -14.56
N GLU A 12 1.57 3.11 -14.73
CA GLU A 12 2.65 3.34 -13.78
C GLU A 12 2.01 3.86 -12.49
N SER A 13 1.16 3.01 -11.92
CA SER A 13 0.32 3.34 -10.81
C SER A 13 1.20 3.17 -9.62
N GLU A 14 1.56 4.30 -9.00
CA GLU A 14 2.26 4.30 -7.72
C GLU A 14 1.48 3.50 -6.64
N LEU A 15 0.22 3.10 -6.91
CA LEU A 15 -0.64 2.28 -6.06
C LEU A 15 -0.30 0.77 -6.09
N LEU A 16 0.49 0.29 -7.05
CA LEU A 16 1.03 -1.09 -7.08
C LEU A 16 2.50 -1.14 -6.67
N THR A 17 2.91 -0.22 -5.79
CA THR A 17 4.30 -0.10 -5.35
C THR A 17 4.49 -0.49 -3.89
N GLY A 18 5.76 -0.54 -3.46
CA GLY A 18 6.10 -0.71 -2.06
C GLY A 18 5.48 0.35 -1.12
N LEU A 19 5.14 1.54 -1.64
CA LEU A 19 4.48 2.60 -0.88
C LEU A 19 3.04 2.21 -0.53
N ALA A 20 2.27 1.71 -1.50
CA ALA A 20 0.90 1.26 -1.24
C ALA A 20 0.87 0.14 -0.20
N LYS A 21 1.77 -0.84 -0.33
CA LYS A 21 1.94 -1.91 0.65
C LYS A 21 2.29 -1.36 2.04
N LEU A 22 3.22 -0.41 2.13
CA LEU A 22 3.54 0.26 3.40
C LEU A 22 2.30 0.92 4.03
N LEU A 23 1.55 1.72 3.27
CA LEU A 23 0.37 2.43 3.77
C LEU A 23 -0.68 1.46 4.31
N VAL A 24 -0.98 0.38 3.57
CA VAL A 24 -1.94 -0.65 4.01
C VAL A 24 -1.46 -1.37 5.27
N LEU A 25 -0.17 -1.75 5.35
CA LEU A 25 0.36 -2.42 6.53
C LEU A 25 0.27 -1.56 7.79
N VAL A 26 0.61 -0.26 7.68
CA VAL A 26 0.49 0.67 8.80
C VAL A 26 -0.98 0.89 9.18
N TYR A 27 -1.89 0.99 8.19
CA TYR A 27 -3.34 1.06 8.43
C TYR A 27 -3.87 -0.17 9.18
N LEU A 28 -3.33 -1.36 8.90
CA LEU A 28 -3.61 -2.61 9.61
C LEU A 28 -2.91 -2.73 10.97
N GLY A 29 -2.21 -1.69 11.43
CA GLY A 29 -1.61 -1.62 12.75
C GLY A 29 -0.13 -2.03 12.83
N LYS A 30 0.56 -2.28 11.70
CA LYS A 30 2.01 -2.51 11.68
C LYS A 30 2.75 -1.18 11.81
N LYS A 31 2.73 -0.60 13.02
CA LYS A 31 3.28 0.74 13.29
C LYS A 31 4.80 0.76 13.40
N ARG A 32 5.45 -0.34 13.78
CA ARG A 32 6.92 -0.37 13.91
C ARG A 32 7.58 -0.86 12.63
N LYS A 33 8.74 -0.29 12.29
CA LYS A 33 9.54 -0.67 11.11
C LYS A 33 9.78 -2.19 11.04
N VAL A 34 10.11 -2.81 12.17
CA VAL A 34 10.34 -4.27 12.26
C VAL A 34 9.10 -5.09 11.93
N ASP A 35 7.91 -4.63 12.30
CA ASP A 35 6.65 -5.35 12.05
C ASP A 35 6.27 -5.27 10.58
N VAL A 36 6.56 -4.14 9.93
CA VAL A 36 6.39 -3.95 8.48
C VAL A 36 7.34 -4.84 7.69
N ILE A 37 8.61 -4.96 8.14
CA ILE A 37 9.58 -5.86 7.51
C ILE A 37 9.13 -7.32 7.61
N LYS A 38 8.70 -7.75 8.81
CA LYS A 38 8.18 -9.11 9.03
C LYS A 38 6.92 -9.41 8.22
N ALA A 39 6.16 -8.39 7.83
CA ALA A 39 5.01 -8.51 6.92
C ALA A 39 5.41 -8.54 5.43
N GLY A 40 6.69 -8.67 5.12
CA GLY A 40 7.20 -8.93 3.77
C GLY A 40 7.50 -7.68 2.95
N LEU A 41 7.73 -6.52 3.58
CA LEU A 41 8.34 -5.37 2.91
C LEU A 41 9.85 -5.36 3.21
N GLY A 42 10.68 -5.66 2.21
CA GLY A 42 12.14 -5.68 2.38
C GLY A 42 12.69 -4.38 2.98
N SER A 43 13.79 -4.47 3.74
CA SER A 43 14.33 -3.33 4.49
C SER A 43 14.68 -2.14 3.57
N SER A 44 15.37 -2.38 2.46
CA SER A 44 15.70 -1.35 1.46
C SER A 44 14.44 -0.69 0.88
N THR A 45 13.45 -1.51 0.51
CA THR A 45 12.15 -1.05 0.03
C THR A 45 11.41 -0.22 1.08
N LEU A 46 11.45 -0.61 2.35
CA LEU A 46 10.83 0.13 3.44
C LEU A 46 11.43 1.53 3.56
N TYR A 47 12.77 1.67 3.62
CA TYR A 47 13.40 2.96 3.80
C TYR A 47 13.10 3.92 2.65
N TYR A 48 13.20 3.44 1.42
CA TYR A 48 12.85 4.24 0.24
C TYR A 48 11.39 4.71 0.26
N ASN A 49 10.45 3.83 0.61
CA ASN A 49 9.03 4.18 0.63
C ASN A 49 8.63 5.00 1.87
N LEU A 50 9.34 4.91 2.99
CA LEU A 50 9.15 5.82 4.11
C LEU A 50 9.53 7.25 3.74
N LEU A 51 10.68 7.45 3.06
CA LEU A 51 11.09 8.76 2.58
C LEU A 51 10.05 9.36 1.63
N LYS A 52 9.57 8.58 0.65
CA LYS A 52 8.47 9.00 -0.24
C LYS A 52 7.18 9.31 0.52
N GLY A 53 6.79 8.46 1.46
CA GLY A 53 5.59 8.65 2.26
C GLY A 53 5.63 9.94 3.08
N VAL A 54 6.81 10.29 3.62
CA VAL A 54 7.02 11.58 4.31
C VAL A 54 6.97 12.73 3.32
N GLN A 55 7.69 12.65 2.19
CA GLN A 55 7.71 13.67 1.14
C GLN A 55 6.30 14.00 0.61
N PHE A 56 5.44 12.98 0.45
CA PHE A 56 4.07 13.16 -0.02
C PHE A 56 3.05 13.51 1.07
N GLY A 57 3.50 13.54 2.33
CA GLY A 57 2.66 13.84 3.49
C GLY A 57 1.66 12.73 3.83
N TYR A 58 1.98 11.48 3.54
CA TYR A 58 1.15 10.31 3.86
C TYR A 58 1.49 9.69 5.22
N VAL A 59 2.75 9.78 5.63
CA VAL A 59 3.20 9.21 6.90
C VAL A 59 4.02 10.22 7.70
N ILE A 60 4.03 10.01 9.01
CA ILE A 60 4.92 10.66 9.97
C ILE A 60 5.76 9.55 10.60
N VAL A 61 7.07 9.75 10.69
CA VAL A 61 7.98 8.81 11.37
C VAL A 61 8.40 9.44 12.70
N ARG A 62 8.12 8.77 13.81
CA ARG A 62 8.52 9.19 15.16
C ARG A 62 9.37 8.10 15.78
N GLU A 63 10.66 8.36 16.00
CA GLU A 63 11.62 7.38 16.53
C GLU A 63 11.53 6.00 15.84
N ASN A 64 10.76 5.08 16.42
CA ASN A 64 10.56 3.70 15.96
C ASN A 64 9.16 3.40 15.42
N GLU A 65 8.26 4.38 15.40
CA GLU A 65 6.89 4.27 14.92
C GLU A 65 6.67 5.01 13.61
N ILE A 66 5.73 4.47 12.84
CA ILE A 66 5.22 4.98 11.58
C ILE A 66 3.74 5.23 11.81
N GLU A 67 3.31 6.46 11.59
CA GLU A 67 1.93 6.89 11.71
C GLU A 67 1.43 7.36 10.36
N LEU A 68 0.18 7.07 10.02
CA LEU A 68 -0.48 7.67 8.86
C LEU A 68 -0.99 9.07 9.22
N THR A 69 -0.75 10.03 8.34
CA THR A 69 -1.50 11.30 8.35
C THR A 69 -2.96 11.07 7.96
N GLU A 70 -3.83 12.06 8.11
CA GLU A 70 -5.21 11.95 7.61
C GLU A 70 -5.27 11.66 6.10
N LYS A 71 -4.37 12.28 5.32
CA LYS A 71 -4.20 12.00 3.89
C LYS A 71 -3.78 10.54 3.65
N GLY A 72 -2.80 10.05 4.42
CA GLY A 72 -2.34 8.66 4.35
C GLY A 72 -3.42 7.66 4.73
N LYS A 73 -4.22 7.94 5.77
CA LYS A 73 -5.35 7.10 6.20
C LYS A 73 -6.40 6.99 5.11
N ALA A 74 -6.76 8.10 4.45
CA ALA A 74 -7.74 8.10 3.37
C ALA A 74 -7.28 7.21 2.21
N ILE A 75 -6.02 7.35 1.77
CA ILE A 75 -5.44 6.53 0.69
C ILE A 75 -5.37 5.06 1.11
N ALA A 76 -4.84 4.77 2.31
CA ALA A 76 -4.70 3.41 2.81
C ALA A 76 -6.05 2.70 2.92
N LYS A 77 -7.12 3.42 3.31
CA LYS A 77 -8.49 2.89 3.35
C LYS A 77 -8.98 2.48 1.96
N ILE A 78 -8.78 3.33 0.94
CA ILE A 78 -9.16 3.02 -0.45
C ILE A 78 -8.42 1.76 -0.93
N LEU A 79 -7.10 1.72 -0.74
CA LEU A 79 -6.26 0.58 -1.10
C LEU A 79 -6.70 -0.71 -0.39
N TYR A 80 -6.97 -0.63 0.91
CA TYR A 80 -7.43 -1.76 1.70
C TYR A 80 -8.80 -2.26 1.22
N SER A 81 -9.74 -1.36 0.95
CA SER A 81 -11.04 -1.74 0.40
C SER A 81 -10.91 -2.44 -0.96
N ALA A 82 -10.05 -1.94 -1.85
CA ALA A 82 -9.78 -2.60 -3.14
C ALA A 82 -9.21 -4.02 -2.96
N LEU A 83 -8.23 -4.19 -2.06
CA LEU A 83 -7.69 -5.51 -1.71
C LEU A 83 -8.78 -6.47 -1.20
N ARG A 84 -9.68 -5.98 -0.35
CA ARG A 84 -10.78 -6.79 0.20
C ARG A 84 -11.78 -7.24 -0.85
N GLU A 85 -12.04 -6.43 -1.88
CA GLU A 85 -12.89 -6.84 -3.00
C GLU A 85 -12.21 -7.93 -3.85
N ILE A 86 -10.90 -7.80 -4.10
CA ILE A 86 -10.12 -8.83 -4.83
C ILE A 86 -10.18 -10.17 -4.09
N GLU A 87 -9.94 -10.18 -2.77
CA GLU A 87 -10.00 -11.40 -1.93
C GLU A 87 -11.37 -12.10 -1.96
N LYS A 88 -12.47 -11.34 -2.10
CA LYS A 88 -13.81 -11.92 -2.22
C LYS A 88 -14.01 -12.63 -3.55
N THR A 89 -13.48 -12.05 -4.63
CA THR A 89 -13.55 -12.62 -5.97
C THR A 89 -12.81 -13.95 -6.01
N GLU A 90 -11.57 -14.01 -5.50
CA GLU A 90 -10.76 -15.24 -5.49
C GLU A 90 -11.43 -16.39 -4.72
N LYS A 91 -12.07 -16.07 -3.58
CA LYS A 91 -12.82 -17.04 -2.77
C LYS A 91 -14.12 -17.52 -3.41
N SER A 92 -14.70 -16.75 -4.32
CA SER A 92 -15.93 -17.13 -5.03
C SER A 92 -15.66 -18.08 -6.20
N THR A 93 -14.40 -18.14 -6.64
CA THR A 93 -13.90 -19.03 -7.70
C THR A 93 -13.18 -20.29 -7.18
N SER A 94 -13.03 -20.43 -5.85
CA SER A 94 -12.41 -21.58 -5.17
C SER A 94 -13.48 -22.45 -4.52
#